data_AF-A0A564Y1W6-F1
#
_entry.id   AF-A0A564Y1W6-F1
#
_cell.length_a   1.000
_cell.length_b   1.000
_cell.length_c   1.000
_cell.angle_alpha   90.00
_cell.angle_beta   90.00
_cell.angle_gamma   90.00
#
_symmetry.space_group_name_H-M   'P 1'
#
loop_
_entity.id
_entity.type
_entity.pdbx_description
1 polymer ?
#
loop_
_entity_poly.entity_id
_entity_poly.type
_entity_poly.pdbx_seq_one_letter_code
_entity_poly.pdbx_strand_id
1 'polypeptide(L)'
;MLRIISRCGFSNCRYLLNPNVGKHLSSLPNSPLMSGESKSAAITASIEFCLQNYQSYENMLEEERAKYENGRKFLARLMGHDPATFNQEQVDEAIRYLFPSGLQSKNAHPKLKPPEEVYPEKKKLQFDRTGRPFHDLHYTGKPAYFEVMHKVSALFEELNHLFDRGYIDRDFTAFKNPRSIVVASSEWLTKEQLSRKLLEPVSDAMYENWLRVMNTLLNHPLAWHAENFINSYRVSVQETLSNEIYPEPQVDPETNYRFIDTFGQKKHAFAELRMTQPGTGKFIVNDKRLLEFFPHLGDREQIMFPLQYAGMLGMVDVVAKISSDTETGHSSKANALRLAIARALACFLPGDQGFNRLRAAGLLTQDDRFSERKKPGQKKARKKPIWKAR
;
A
#
# COMPACT_ATOMS: atom_id res chain seq x y z
N MET A 1 -10.47 40.76 56.21
CA MET A 1 -9.30 40.18 56.92
C MET A 1 -8.13 40.14 55.95
N LEU A 2 -7.41 41.25 55.75
CA LEU A 2 -6.15 41.62 56.44
C LEU A 2 -4.98 40.63 56.24
N ARG A 3 -4.10 40.94 55.28
CA ARG A 3 -2.61 41.08 55.36
C ARG A 3 -2.04 41.29 53.94
N ILE A 4 -1.73 42.53 53.53
CA ILE A 4 -0.39 43.20 53.53
C ILE A 4 0.56 42.54 52.49
N ILE A 5 0.76 43.11 51.27
CA ILE A 5 1.79 44.12 50.85
C ILE A 5 3.23 43.55 51.04
N SER A 6 4.23 43.54 50.13
CA SER A 6 4.63 44.31 48.93
C SER A 6 5.84 43.64 48.24
N ARG A 7 6.06 43.98 46.95
CA ARG A 7 7.33 44.38 46.22
C ARG A 7 8.66 43.67 46.60
N CYS A 8 9.62 43.35 45.74
CA CYS A 8 10.24 43.88 44.51
C CYS A 8 11.28 42.76 44.12
N GLY A 9 11.92 42.65 42.95
CA GLY A 9 12.10 43.53 41.81
C GLY A 9 12.97 42.81 40.76
N PHE A 10 12.90 43.32 39.54
CA PHE A 10 13.76 42.99 38.41
C PHE A 10 15.19 43.51 38.63
N SER A 11 16.20 42.69 38.33
CA SER A 11 17.45 43.16 37.68
C SER A 11 18.32 42.00 37.17
N ASN A 12 18.51 42.00 35.85
CA ASN A 12 19.72 41.69 35.08
C ASN A 12 20.45 40.34 35.23
N CYS A 13 20.43 39.56 34.14
CA CYS A 13 21.66 39.05 33.54
C CYS A 13 21.48 38.82 32.04
N ARG A 14 22.21 39.60 31.23
CA ARG A 14 22.40 39.42 29.79
C ARG A 14 23.32 38.21 29.57
N TYR A 15 22.96 37.29 28.68
CA TYR A 15 23.96 36.57 27.89
C TYR A 15 23.56 36.51 26.42
N LEU A 16 24.59 36.80 25.62
CA LEU A 16 24.67 37.08 24.20
C LEU A 16 24.09 35.97 23.30
N LEU A 17 23.28 36.41 22.33
CA LEU A 17 23.00 35.65 21.11
C LEU A 17 24.25 35.61 20.23
N ASN A 18 24.69 34.42 19.85
CA ASN A 18 25.70 34.22 18.80
C ASN A 18 25.03 33.52 17.61
N PRO A 19 25.03 34.11 16.40
CA PRO A 19 24.39 33.54 15.23
C PRO A 19 25.42 32.76 14.40
N ASN A 20 25.45 31.43 14.53
CA ASN A 20 26.00 30.51 13.52
C ASN A 20 25.86 29.06 14.00
N VAL A 21 24.79 28.38 13.60
CA VAL A 21 24.76 26.92 13.58
C VAL A 21 24.11 26.48 12.27
N GLY A 22 24.89 26.61 11.20
CA GLY A 22 24.70 25.87 9.96
C GLY A 22 25.69 24.72 9.92
N LYS A 23 25.19 23.53 9.54
CA LYS A 23 25.92 22.30 9.19
C LYS A 23 26.50 21.52 10.38
N HIS A 24 25.77 20.48 10.79
CA HIS A 24 26.30 19.12 11.02
C HIS A 24 25.13 18.14 11.14
N LEU A 25 24.66 17.62 10.00
CA LEU A 25 23.83 16.42 9.92
C LEU A 25 24.61 15.39 9.11
N SER A 26 25.41 14.59 9.82
CA SER A 26 25.90 13.29 9.35
C SER A 26 26.73 12.69 10.48
N SER A 27 26.42 11.44 10.84
CA SER A 27 27.01 10.62 11.90
C SER A 27 26.64 11.05 13.33
N LEU A 28 25.72 10.30 13.94
CA LEU A 28 25.83 10.05 15.38
C LEU A 28 27.21 9.42 15.59
N PRO A 29 28.04 9.94 16.50
CA PRO A 29 29.37 9.40 16.70
C PRO A 29 29.21 7.96 17.21
N ASN A 30 29.97 7.03 16.62
CA ASN A 30 30.37 5.82 17.32
C ASN A 30 30.96 6.29 18.64
N SER A 31 30.19 6.22 19.73
CA SER A 31 30.65 6.63 21.03
C SER A 31 31.81 5.70 21.40
N PRO A 32 33.05 6.20 21.51
CA PRO A 32 34.12 5.38 22.00
C PRO A 32 33.78 5.02 23.44
N LEU A 33 33.99 3.76 23.80
CA LEU A 33 34.06 3.29 25.18
C LEU A 33 35.12 4.14 25.91
N MET A 34 34.72 5.30 26.44
CA MET A 34 35.56 6.15 27.24
C MET A 34 35.62 5.55 28.63
N SER A 35 36.77 4.93 28.90
CA SER A 35 37.26 4.48 30.19
C SER A 35 37.43 5.67 31.15
N GLY A 36 36.33 6.08 31.77
CA GLY A 36 36.35 6.89 32.99
C GLY A 36 36.02 5.98 34.16
N GLU A 37 37.04 5.50 34.88
CA GLU A 37 36.90 4.72 36.11
C GLU A 37 36.32 5.59 37.23
N SER A 38 35.00 5.79 37.24
CA SER A 38 34.28 6.20 38.44
C SER A 38 33.82 4.95 39.18
N LYS A 39 34.24 4.81 40.45
CA LYS A 39 33.91 3.74 41.41
C LYS A 39 32.62 3.00 41.03
N SER A 40 32.76 1.74 40.67
CA SER A 40 31.67 0.87 40.23
C SER A 40 30.60 0.77 41.32
N ALA A 41 29.52 1.53 41.15
CA ALA A 41 28.27 1.23 41.83
C ALA A 41 27.94 -0.23 41.51
N ALA A 42 27.68 -1.05 42.54
CA ALA A 42 27.37 -2.46 42.38
C ALA A 42 26.26 -2.61 41.34
N ILE A 43 26.62 -3.14 40.16
CA ILE A 43 25.68 -3.33 39.07
C ILE A 43 24.59 -4.25 39.59
N THR A 44 23.35 -3.80 39.52
CA THR A 44 22.22 -4.65 39.92
C THR A 44 22.19 -5.84 38.96
N ALA A 45 22.10 -7.07 39.48
CA ALA A 45 22.13 -8.30 38.67
C ALA A 45 21.15 -8.29 37.47
N SER A 46 20.03 -7.55 37.58
CA SER A 46 19.07 -7.34 36.50
C SER A 46 19.62 -6.55 35.30
N ILE A 47 20.45 -5.54 35.55
CA ILE A 47 21.08 -4.70 34.52
C ILE A 47 22.14 -5.52 33.78
N GLU A 48 22.95 -6.27 34.52
CA GLU A 48 23.97 -7.16 33.96
C GLU A 48 23.34 -8.24 33.07
N PHE A 49 22.25 -8.87 33.52
CA PHE A 49 21.51 -9.83 32.72
C PHE A 49 20.95 -9.22 31.43
N CYS A 50 20.45 -7.98 31.46
CA CYS A 50 19.96 -7.32 30.26
C CYS A 50 21.09 -6.99 29.27
N LEU A 51 22.24 -6.52 29.76
CA LEU A 51 23.44 -6.29 28.96
C LEU A 51 23.93 -7.58 28.31
N GLN A 52 23.99 -8.66 29.07
CA GLN A 52 24.40 -9.97 28.58
C GLN A 52 23.43 -10.47 27.50
N ASN A 53 22.12 -10.42 27.74
CA ASN A 53 21.12 -10.81 26.75
C ASN A 53 21.20 -9.99 25.46
N TYR A 54 21.45 -8.69 25.57
CA TYR A 54 21.63 -7.81 24.42
C TYR A 54 22.88 -8.22 23.62
N GLN A 55 24.03 -8.38 24.28
CA GLN A 55 25.27 -8.82 23.65
C GLN A 55 25.14 -10.20 23.02
N SER A 56 24.54 -11.16 23.71
CA SER A 56 24.28 -12.50 23.16
C SER A 56 23.41 -12.45 21.91
N TYR A 57 22.42 -11.54 21.87
CA TYR A 57 21.56 -11.37 20.70
C TYR A 57 22.30 -10.71 19.52
N GLU A 58 23.09 -9.67 19.76
CA GLU A 58 23.92 -9.04 18.72
C GLU A 58 24.93 -10.03 18.14
N ASN A 59 25.64 -10.78 18.99
CA ASN A 59 26.56 -11.83 18.55
C ASN A 59 25.84 -12.90 17.72
N MET A 60 24.65 -13.33 18.15
CA MET A 60 23.83 -14.27 17.39
C MET A 60 23.45 -13.70 16.01
N LEU A 61 23.05 -12.43 15.93
CA LEU A 61 22.74 -11.79 14.65
C LEU A 61 23.97 -11.67 13.73
N GLU A 62 25.14 -11.36 14.28
CA GLU A 62 26.40 -11.30 13.53
C GLU A 62 26.78 -12.67 12.96
N GLU A 63 26.66 -13.73 13.75
CA GLU A 63 26.86 -15.10 13.30
C GLU A 63 25.89 -15.48 12.17
N GLU A 64 24.60 -15.14 12.30
CA GLU A 64 23.60 -15.41 11.27
C GLU A 64 23.85 -14.59 9.98
N ARG A 65 24.34 -13.34 10.09
CA ARG A 65 24.77 -12.55 8.92
C ARG A 65 25.91 -13.24 8.19
N ALA A 66 26.91 -13.73 8.91
CA ALA A 66 28.03 -14.46 8.34
C ALA A 66 27.57 -15.77 7.67
N LYS A 67 26.67 -16.53 8.31
CA LYS A 67 26.07 -17.74 7.72
C LYS A 67 25.28 -17.43 6.46
N TYR A 68 24.45 -16.38 6.46
CA TYR A 68 23.70 -15.94 5.29
C TYR A 68 24.63 -15.55 4.14
N GLU A 69 25.68 -14.76 4.38
CA GLU A 69 26.66 -14.37 3.35
C GLU A 69 27.40 -15.58 2.76
N ASN A 70 27.82 -16.52 3.62
CA ASN A 70 28.45 -17.75 3.18
C ASN A 70 27.47 -18.61 2.36
N GLY A 71 26.22 -18.73 2.81
CA GLY A 71 25.16 -19.45 2.11
C GLY A 71 24.82 -18.82 0.76
N ARG A 72 24.75 -17.49 0.69
CA ARG A 72 24.51 -16.73 -0.55
C ARG A 72 25.63 -16.96 -1.57
N LYS A 73 26.90 -16.88 -1.14
CA LYS A 73 28.06 -17.15 -2.01
C LYS A 73 28.10 -18.60 -2.49
N PHE A 74 27.75 -19.54 -1.61
CA PHE A 74 27.64 -20.95 -1.96
C PHE A 74 26.54 -21.19 -3.00
N LEU A 75 25.36 -20.60 -2.80
CA LEU A 75 24.24 -20.69 -3.72
C LEU A 75 24.57 -20.11 -5.09
N ALA A 76 25.24 -18.96 -5.14
CA ALA A 76 25.69 -18.35 -6.39
C ALA A 76 26.60 -19.31 -7.18
N ARG A 77 27.60 -19.92 -6.51
CA ARG A 77 28.49 -20.92 -7.12
C ARG A 77 27.74 -22.14 -7.61
N LEU A 78 26.77 -22.63 -6.84
CA LEU A 78 25.95 -23.79 -7.19
C LEU A 78 25.14 -23.55 -8.47
N MET A 79 24.61 -22.34 -8.64
CA MET A 79 23.82 -21.93 -9.81
C MET A 79 24.69 -21.43 -10.98
N GLY A 80 26.01 -21.35 -10.82
CA GLY A 80 26.93 -20.85 -11.85
C GLY A 80 26.93 -19.32 -12.02
N HIS A 81 26.43 -18.58 -11.03
CA HIS A 81 26.47 -17.11 -11.01
C HIS A 81 27.71 -16.59 -10.26
N ASP A 82 28.10 -15.36 -10.57
CA ASP A 82 29.17 -14.67 -9.85
C ASP A 82 28.71 -14.23 -8.44
N PRO A 83 29.41 -14.60 -7.35
CA PRO A 83 28.98 -14.29 -5.99
C PRO A 83 28.87 -12.79 -5.65
N ALA A 84 29.60 -11.92 -6.34
CA ALA A 84 29.57 -10.48 -6.06
C ALA A 84 28.29 -9.80 -6.60
N THR A 85 27.76 -10.30 -7.71
CA THR A 85 26.63 -9.71 -8.45
C THR A 85 25.29 -10.36 -8.07
N PHE A 86 25.30 -11.36 -7.18
CA PHE A 86 24.14 -12.19 -6.88
C PHE A 86 23.11 -11.46 -6.00
N ASN A 87 21.97 -11.09 -6.60
CA ASN A 87 20.89 -10.33 -5.97
C ASN A 87 19.90 -11.22 -5.20
N GLN A 88 19.12 -10.63 -4.28
CA GLN A 88 18.12 -11.37 -3.48
C GLN A 88 17.01 -12.01 -4.32
N GLU A 89 16.63 -11.42 -5.45
CA GLU A 89 15.62 -12.01 -6.36
C GLU A 89 16.12 -13.31 -6.98
N GLN A 90 17.41 -13.35 -7.35
CA GLN A 90 18.05 -14.55 -7.89
C GLN A 90 18.22 -15.63 -6.82
N VAL A 91 18.49 -15.22 -5.56
CA VAL A 91 18.47 -16.13 -4.40
C VAL A 91 17.10 -16.79 -4.27
N ASP A 92 16.02 -15.98 -4.29
CA ASP A 92 14.66 -16.47 -4.15
C ASP A 92 14.25 -17.41 -5.30
N GLU A 93 14.66 -17.11 -6.53
CA GLU A 93 14.45 -17.98 -7.69
C GLU A 93 15.21 -19.30 -7.57
N ALA A 94 16.49 -19.25 -7.23
CA ALA A 94 17.32 -20.44 -7.04
C ALA A 94 16.75 -21.37 -5.96
N ILE A 95 16.23 -20.81 -4.87
CA ILE A 95 15.60 -21.59 -3.79
C ILE A 95 14.30 -22.22 -4.24
N ARG A 96 13.47 -21.49 -5.00
CA ARG A 96 12.25 -22.07 -5.58
C ARG A 96 12.54 -23.24 -6.51
N TYR A 97 13.65 -23.16 -7.25
CA TYR A 97 14.10 -24.22 -8.13
C TYR A 97 14.65 -25.44 -7.36
N LEU A 98 15.56 -25.22 -6.41
CA LEU A 98 16.21 -26.29 -5.65
C LEU A 98 15.26 -26.97 -4.66
N PHE A 99 14.35 -26.20 -4.04
CA PHE A 99 13.41 -26.67 -3.03
C PHE A 99 11.96 -26.32 -3.44
N PRO A 100 11.42 -27.00 -4.47
CA PRO A 100 10.07 -26.73 -4.93
C PRO A 100 9.07 -27.14 -3.85
N SER A 101 8.30 -26.15 -3.36
CA SER A 101 7.25 -26.36 -2.36
C SER A 101 5.88 -26.08 -2.97
N GLY A 102 4.97 -27.05 -2.86
CA GLY A 102 3.58 -26.94 -3.28
C GLY A 102 2.63 -26.35 -2.24
N LEU A 103 3.17 -25.74 -1.17
CA LEU A 103 2.37 -25.08 -0.14
C LEU A 103 1.67 -23.85 -0.72
N GLN A 104 0.43 -23.58 -0.30
CA GLN A 104 -0.33 -22.42 -0.79
C GLN A 104 0.11 -21.11 -0.12
N SER A 105 0.57 -21.19 1.13
CA SER A 105 0.96 -20.04 1.93
C SER A 105 2.42 -19.64 1.63
N LYS A 106 2.60 -18.51 0.92
CA LYS A 106 3.93 -17.96 0.56
C LYS A 106 4.91 -17.84 1.74
N ASN A 107 4.41 -17.55 2.93
CA ASN A 107 5.23 -17.39 4.14
C ASN A 107 5.86 -18.69 4.65
N ALA A 108 5.30 -19.86 4.29
CA ALA A 108 5.79 -21.17 4.71
C ALA A 108 6.74 -21.80 3.67
N HIS A 109 7.03 -21.12 2.56
CA HIS A 109 8.03 -21.60 1.62
C HIS A 109 9.43 -21.49 2.23
N PRO A 110 10.35 -22.38 1.83
CA PRO A 110 11.77 -22.20 2.12
C PRO A 110 12.24 -20.82 1.62
N LYS A 111 12.96 -20.10 2.47
CA LYS A 111 13.49 -18.76 2.17
C LYS A 111 14.88 -18.59 2.77
N LEU A 112 15.79 -18.00 2.01
CA LEU A 112 17.09 -17.54 2.49
C LEU A 112 17.09 -16.03 2.36
N LYS A 113 16.84 -15.35 3.48
CA LYS A 113 16.76 -13.89 3.54
C LYS A 113 17.79 -13.35 4.52
N PRO A 114 18.19 -12.08 4.38
CA PRO A 114 19.01 -11.41 5.38
C PRO A 114 18.37 -11.55 6.78
N PRO A 115 19.17 -11.74 7.85
CA PRO A 115 18.65 -11.91 9.19
C PRO A 115 17.73 -10.76 9.66
N GLU A 116 17.98 -9.54 9.20
CA GLU A 116 17.19 -8.34 9.52
C GLU A 116 15.74 -8.41 9.01
N GLU A 117 15.49 -9.13 7.91
CA GLU A 117 14.12 -9.36 7.42
C GLU A 117 13.43 -10.54 8.12
N VAL A 118 14.21 -11.48 8.65
CA VAL A 118 13.71 -12.72 9.24
C VAL A 118 13.39 -12.54 10.72
N TYR A 119 14.30 -11.90 11.45
CA TYR A 119 14.15 -11.64 12.87
C TYR A 119 13.51 -10.26 13.08
N PRO A 120 12.58 -10.13 14.04
CA PRO A 120 12.00 -8.84 14.36
C PRO A 120 13.06 -7.90 14.94
N GLU A 121 13.02 -6.64 14.54
CA GLU A 121 13.84 -5.58 15.14
C GLU A 121 13.55 -5.47 16.64
N LYS A 122 14.62 -5.46 17.44
CA LYS A 122 14.54 -5.22 18.88
C LYS A 122 14.98 -3.80 19.21
N LYS A 123 14.42 -3.26 20.28
CA LYS A 123 14.90 -1.99 20.83
C LYS A 123 16.37 -2.12 21.23
N LYS A 124 17.14 -1.06 20.97
CA LYS A 124 18.48 -0.91 21.50
C LYS A 124 18.45 -0.83 23.03
N LEU A 125 19.61 -1.06 23.64
CA LEU A 125 19.82 -0.88 25.07
C LEU A 125 19.38 0.53 25.49
N GLN A 126 18.61 0.62 26.58
CA GLN A 126 18.00 1.88 27.04
C GLN A 126 18.77 2.55 28.17
N PHE A 127 19.78 1.90 28.73
CA PHE A 127 20.53 2.36 29.89
C PHE A 127 22.02 2.04 29.81
N ASP A 128 22.81 2.82 30.54
CA ASP A 128 24.23 2.61 30.75
C ASP A 128 24.52 1.40 31.65
N ARG A 129 25.80 1.01 31.71
CA ARG A 129 26.30 0.02 32.68
C ARG A 129 26.00 0.40 34.14
N THR A 130 25.86 1.70 34.41
CA THR A 130 25.49 2.23 35.73
C THR A 130 23.99 2.14 36.04
N GLY A 131 23.17 1.77 35.05
CA GLY A 131 21.71 1.75 35.17
C GLY A 131 21.03 3.08 34.84
N ARG A 132 21.77 4.11 34.43
CA ARG A 132 21.20 5.40 34.00
C ARG A 132 20.56 5.27 32.61
N PRO A 133 19.27 5.60 32.42
CA PRO A 133 18.66 5.60 31.09
C PRO A 133 19.27 6.65 30.14
N PHE A 134 19.35 6.32 28.85
CA PHE A 134 19.80 7.24 27.79
C PHE A 134 18.76 8.30 27.44
N HIS A 135 17.48 7.96 27.55
CA HIS A 135 16.37 8.81 27.13
C HIS A 135 15.63 9.36 28.36
N ASP A 136 15.37 10.67 28.37
CA ASP A 136 14.76 11.34 29.53
C ASP A 136 13.34 10.82 29.84
N LEU A 137 12.56 10.53 28.80
CA LEU A 137 11.20 9.95 28.93
C LEU A 137 11.18 8.44 29.20
N HIS A 138 12.30 7.80 29.58
CA HIS A 138 12.35 6.35 29.81
C HIS A 138 11.29 5.88 30.82
N TYR A 139 11.12 6.61 31.92
CA TYR A 139 10.19 6.25 33.01
C TYR A 139 8.70 6.39 32.67
N THR A 140 8.37 6.88 31.47
CA THR A 140 6.99 6.84 30.96
C THR A 140 6.56 5.44 30.50
N GLY A 141 7.52 4.51 30.37
CA GLY A 141 7.33 3.15 29.86
C GLY A 141 7.28 3.05 28.33
N LYS A 142 6.94 4.15 27.64
CA LYS A 142 6.87 4.24 26.16
C LYS A 142 7.63 5.48 25.66
N PRO A 143 8.96 5.51 25.84
CA PRO A 143 9.76 6.69 25.53
C PRO A 143 9.61 7.12 24.07
N ALA A 144 9.62 6.20 23.11
CA ALA A 144 9.59 6.57 21.70
C ALA A 144 8.25 7.21 21.30
N TYR A 145 7.12 6.69 21.80
CA TYR A 145 5.81 7.29 21.54
C TYR A 145 5.71 8.72 22.11
N PHE A 146 6.09 8.92 23.38
CA PHE A 146 5.99 10.24 24.00
C PHE A 146 7.02 11.22 23.46
N GLU A 147 8.18 10.75 22.99
CA GLU A 147 9.15 11.57 22.28
C GLU A 147 8.54 12.16 21.00
N VAL A 148 7.79 11.36 20.23
CA VAL A 148 7.07 11.86 19.04
C VAL A 148 6.04 12.91 19.43
N MET A 149 5.24 12.65 20.46
CA MET A 149 4.22 13.61 20.91
C MET A 149 4.85 14.92 21.40
N HIS A 150 5.96 14.84 22.12
CA HIS A 150 6.71 16.00 22.58
C HIS A 150 7.31 16.79 21.42
N LYS A 151 7.92 16.11 20.43
CA LYS A 151 8.44 16.74 19.21
C LYS A 151 7.34 17.46 18.43
N VAL A 152 6.14 16.89 18.33
CA VAL A 152 5.03 17.59 17.69
C VAL A 152 4.62 18.84 18.47
N SER A 153 4.54 18.75 19.79
CA SER A 153 4.23 19.92 20.62
C SER A 153 5.27 21.03 20.45
N ALA A 154 6.56 20.68 20.45
CA ALA A 154 7.65 21.63 20.23
C ALA A 154 7.57 22.28 18.84
N LEU A 155 7.35 21.48 17.79
CA LEU A 155 7.15 22.01 16.43
C LEU A 155 5.92 22.93 16.37
N PHE A 156 4.84 22.59 17.07
CA PHE A 156 3.64 23.42 17.11
C PHE A 156 3.91 24.76 17.82
N GLU A 157 4.67 24.77 18.92
CA GLU A 157 5.11 25.99 19.60
C GLU A 157 6.01 26.85 18.70
N GLU A 158 6.98 26.24 18.00
CA GLU A 158 7.82 26.94 17.03
C GLU A 158 7.00 27.58 15.91
N LEU A 159 6.03 26.84 15.37
CA LEU A 159 5.13 27.32 14.32
C LEU A 159 4.25 28.48 14.80
N ASN A 160 3.71 28.41 16.01
CA ASN A 160 2.95 29.51 16.62
C ASN A 160 3.83 30.73 16.84
N HIS A 161 5.06 30.55 17.33
CA HIS A 161 6.00 31.65 17.51
C HIS A 161 6.36 32.34 16.19
N LEU A 162 6.54 31.57 15.11
CA LEU A 162 6.76 32.13 13.77
C LEU A 162 5.53 32.87 13.25
N PHE A 163 4.34 32.32 13.50
CA PHE A 163 3.07 32.94 13.14
C PHE A 163 2.88 34.28 13.86
N ASP A 164 3.08 34.30 15.18
CA ASP A 164 2.96 35.49 16.02
C ASP A 164 4.01 36.55 15.65
N ARG A 165 5.26 36.14 15.39
CA ARG A 165 6.30 37.07 14.94
C ARG A 165 5.92 37.74 13.61
N GLY A 166 5.46 36.96 12.63
CA GLY A 166 5.00 37.52 11.35
C GLY A 166 3.85 38.51 11.51
N TYR A 167 2.98 38.30 12.51
CA TYR A 167 1.90 39.23 12.83
C TYR A 167 2.43 40.55 13.46
N ILE A 168 3.38 40.47 14.39
CA ILE A 168 3.98 41.62 15.07
C ILE A 168 4.79 42.48 14.08
N ASP A 169 5.61 41.83 13.25
CA ASP A 169 6.50 42.51 12.30
C ASP A 169 5.74 43.07 11.08
N ARG A 170 4.43 42.76 10.93
CA ARG A 170 3.58 43.10 9.78
C ARG A 170 4.09 42.56 8.44
N ASP A 171 4.96 41.55 8.49
CA ASP A 171 5.53 40.89 7.33
C ASP A 171 4.62 39.75 6.87
N PHE A 172 3.63 40.10 6.05
CA PHE A 172 2.64 39.13 5.54
C PHE A 172 3.12 38.26 4.37
N THR A 173 4.41 38.29 4.04
CA THR A 173 4.98 37.58 2.89
C THR A 173 4.80 36.06 3.00
N ALA A 174 4.96 35.51 4.21
CA ALA A 174 4.73 34.09 4.50
C ALA A 174 3.24 33.69 4.41
N PHE A 175 2.32 34.63 4.63
CA PHE A 175 0.87 34.38 4.56
C PHE A 175 0.28 34.57 3.16
N LYS A 176 0.95 35.35 2.29
CA LYS A 176 0.46 35.62 0.93
C LYS A 176 0.53 34.40 0.02
N ASN A 177 1.56 33.56 0.16
CA ASN A 177 1.75 32.35 -0.65
C ASN A 177 2.12 31.15 0.24
N PRO A 178 1.17 30.59 1.01
CA PRO A 178 1.46 29.40 1.82
C PRO A 178 1.77 28.24 0.88
N ARG A 179 3.01 27.74 0.93
CA ARG A 179 3.37 26.51 0.25
C ARG A 179 2.58 25.38 0.92
N SER A 180 1.51 24.90 0.30
CA SER A 180 0.70 23.81 0.83
C SER A 180 1.41 22.47 0.62
N ILE A 181 1.41 21.62 1.65
CA ILE A 181 1.88 20.23 1.52
C ILE A 181 0.90 19.47 0.63
N VAL A 182 1.41 18.75 -0.37
CA VAL A 182 0.57 17.92 -1.24
C VAL A 182 0.17 16.66 -0.46
N VAL A 183 -1.10 16.59 -0.06
CA VAL A 183 -1.62 15.49 0.77
C VAL A 183 -2.31 14.39 -0.03
N ALA A 184 -2.89 14.73 -1.19
CA ALA A 184 -3.88 13.91 -1.89
C ALA A 184 -3.46 12.43 -2.11
N SER A 185 -2.19 12.18 -2.43
CA SER A 185 -1.65 10.84 -2.71
C SER A 185 -0.98 10.18 -1.50
N SER A 186 -1.24 10.66 -0.28
CA SER A 186 -0.55 10.19 0.93
C SER A 186 -1.49 10.03 2.12
N GLU A 187 -1.30 8.94 2.87
CA GLU A 187 -2.04 8.66 4.08
C GLU A 187 -1.11 8.62 5.30
N TRP A 188 -1.67 8.79 6.48
CA TRP A 188 -0.93 8.57 7.72
C TRP A 188 -0.61 7.08 7.91
N LEU A 189 0.52 6.77 8.56
CA LEU A 189 0.87 5.40 8.93
C LEU A 189 -0.27 4.73 9.72
N THR A 190 -0.58 3.49 9.38
CA THR A 190 -1.53 2.68 10.17
C THR A 190 -0.99 2.39 11.56
N LYS A 191 -1.86 2.02 12.51
CA LYS A 191 -1.46 1.64 13.88
C LYS A 191 -0.32 0.61 13.91
N GLU A 192 -0.41 -0.42 13.06
CA GLU A 192 0.63 -1.44 12.96
C GLU A 192 1.94 -0.88 12.44
N GLN A 193 1.89 -0.05 11.39
CA GLN A 193 3.08 0.57 10.83
C GLN A 193 3.74 1.53 11.81
N LEU A 194 2.95 2.31 12.56
CA LEU A 194 3.43 3.19 13.61
C LEU A 194 4.08 2.38 14.75
N SER A 195 3.44 1.29 15.18
CA SER A 195 3.98 0.42 16.22
C SER A 195 5.31 -0.24 15.81
N ARG A 196 5.41 -0.67 14.54
CA ARG A 196 6.66 -1.18 13.97
C ARG A 196 7.74 -0.10 13.91
N LYS A 197 7.41 1.12 13.42
CA LYS A 197 8.35 2.24 13.33
C LYS A 197 8.90 2.66 14.71
N LEU A 198 8.07 2.63 15.75
CA LEU A 198 8.47 3.00 17.12
C LEU A 198 9.06 1.83 17.92
N LEU A 199 8.97 0.60 17.42
CA LEU A 199 9.28 -0.63 18.15
C LEU A 199 8.55 -0.70 19.51
N GLU A 200 7.35 -0.14 19.58
CA GLU A 200 6.54 0.01 20.80
C GLU A 200 5.08 -0.37 20.54
N PRO A 201 4.42 -1.07 21.49
CA PRO A 201 3.00 -1.38 21.35
C PRO A 201 2.17 -0.10 21.56
N VAL A 202 1.42 0.28 20.52
CA VAL A 202 0.52 1.44 20.54
C VAL A 202 -0.92 0.94 20.78
N SER A 203 -1.61 1.51 21.77
CA SER A 203 -3.04 1.27 22.01
C SER A 203 -3.90 2.06 21.03
N ASP A 204 -5.15 1.65 20.79
CA ASP A 204 -6.06 2.36 19.89
C ASP A 204 -6.27 3.82 20.35
N ALA A 205 -6.50 4.05 21.64
CA ALA A 205 -6.63 5.39 22.20
C ALA A 205 -5.37 6.26 22.01
N MET A 206 -4.19 5.64 22.08
CA MET A 206 -2.92 6.35 21.83
C MET A 206 -2.81 6.73 20.35
N TYR A 207 -3.18 5.82 19.45
CA TYR A 207 -3.17 6.07 18.02
C TYR A 207 -4.16 7.17 17.62
N GLU A 208 -5.37 7.18 18.20
CA GLU A 208 -6.35 8.27 18.00
C GLU A 208 -5.83 9.62 18.48
N ASN A 209 -5.17 9.65 19.65
CA ASN A 209 -4.55 10.87 20.17
C ASN A 209 -3.41 11.36 19.25
N TRP A 210 -2.57 10.44 18.78
CA TRP A 210 -1.51 10.73 17.83
C TRP A 210 -2.07 11.30 16.51
N LEU A 211 -3.12 10.69 15.95
CA LEU A 211 -3.81 11.19 14.75
C LEU A 211 -4.39 12.58 14.96
N ARG A 212 -5.02 12.84 16.12
CA ARG A 212 -5.56 14.17 16.44
C ARG A 212 -4.45 15.22 16.43
N VAL A 213 -3.31 14.92 17.05
CA VAL A 213 -2.17 15.83 17.14
C VAL A 213 -1.52 16.06 15.77
N MET A 214 -1.35 15.00 14.97
CA MET A 214 -0.81 15.11 13.61
C MET A 214 -1.73 15.87 12.65
N ASN A 215 -3.04 15.65 12.71
CA ASN A 215 -4.00 16.41 11.91
C ASN A 215 -4.02 17.89 12.32
N THR A 216 -3.88 18.16 13.63
CA THR A 216 -3.78 19.55 14.12
C THR A 216 -2.53 20.23 13.57
N LEU A 217 -1.37 19.53 13.57
CA LEU A 217 -0.14 20.05 12.99
C LEU A 217 -0.27 20.31 11.48
N LEU A 218 -0.90 19.40 10.75
CA LEU A 218 -1.10 19.52 9.31
C LEU A 218 -2.01 20.70 8.94
N ASN A 219 -3.03 20.96 9.76
CA ASN A 219 -3.96 22.07 9.55
C ASN A 219 -3.37 23.44 9.94
N HIS A 220 -2.16 23.50 10.48
CA HIS A 220 -1.51 24.77 10.80
C HIS A 220 -1.16 25.55 9.52
N PRO A 221 -1.37 26.88 9.45
CA PRO A 221 -1.10 27.67 8.24
C PRO A 221 0.33 27.57 7.71
N LEU A 222 1.29 27.35 8.62
CA LEU A 222 2.72 27.25 8.33
C LEU A 222 3.25 25.80 8.41
N ALA A 223 2.40 24.79 8.23
CA ALA A 223 2.78 23.37 8.35
C ALA A 223 3.96 22.94 7.46
N TRP A 224 4.24 23.66 6.37
CA TRP A 224 5.35 23.41 5.46
C TRP A 224 6.74 23.42 6.12
N HIS A 225 6.94 24.17 7.21
CA HIS A 225 8.21 24.10 7.96
C HIS A 225 8.43 22.72 8.61
N ALA A 226 7.35 22.00 8.92
CA ALA A 226 7.38 20.66 9.49
C ALA A 226 7.22 19.55 8.42
N GLU A 227 7.39 19.87 7.13
CA GLU A 227 7.17 18.93 6.02
C GLU A 227 7.99 17.64 6.16
N ASN A 228 9.29 17.74 6.46
CA ASN A 228 10.17 16.58 6.63
C ASN A 228 9.67 15.64 7.74
N PHE A 229 9.20 16.22 8.83
CA PHE A 229 8.69 15.48 9.98
C PHE A 229 7.36 14.79 9.62
N ILE A 230 6.42 15.54 9.04
CA ILE A 230 5.11 15.04 8.58
C ILE A 230 5.29 13.89 7.57
N ASN A 231 6.12 14.09 6.55
CA ASN A 231 6.37 13.11 5.49
C ASN A 231 7.00 11.83 6.03
N SER A 232 7.80 11.91 7.10
CA SER A 232 8.34 10.70 7.73
C SER A 232 7.26 9.76 8.27
N TYR A 233 6.09 10.29 8.65
CA TYR A 233 4.96 9.52 9.18
C TYR A 233 3.84 9.30 8.15
N ARG A 234 4.11 9.54 6.88
CA ARG A 234 3.16 9.32 5.79
C ARG A 234 3.65 8.23 4.86
N VAL A 235 2.67 7.55 4.26
CA VAL A 235 2.87 6.52 3.25
C VAL A 235 2.22 7.02 1.97
N SER A 236 2.95 6.95 0.86
CA SER A 236 2.38 7.22 -0.46
C SER A 236 1.35 6.14 -0.78
N VAL A 237 0.10 6.54 -0.99
CA VAL A 237 -0.94 5.66 -1.50
C VAL A 237 -0.82 5.65 -3.01
N GLN A 238 -0.52 4.48 -3.56
CA GLN A 238 -0.66 4.29 -5.01
C GLN A 238 -2.15 4.23 -5.31
N GLU A 239 -2.70 5.31 -5.87
CA GLU A 239 -4.05 5.28 -6.43
C GLU A 239 -4.05 4.24 -7.55
N THR A 240 -4.68 3.09 -7.29
CA THR A 240 -4.99 2.11 -8.33
C THR A 240 -6.18 2.62 -9.13
N LEU A 241 -6.01 3.75 -9.83
CA LEU A 241 -6.85 4.03 -10.98
C LEU A 241 -6.62 2.86 -11.92
N SER A 242 -7.61 1.96 -11.98
CA SER A 242 -7.58 0.81 -12.87
C SER A 242 -7.65 1.34 -14.30
N ASN A 243 -6.51 1.76 -14.81
CA ASN A 243 -6.30 2.02 -16.22
C ASN A 243 -6.25 0.63 -16.87
N GLU A 244 -7.42 0.01 -17.02
CA GLU A 244 -7.55 -1.11 -17.93
C GLU A 244 -7.10 -0.60 -19.30
N ILE A 245 -5.93 -1.06 -19.76
CA ILE A 245 -5.35 -0.63 -21.02
C ILE A 245 -6.12 -1.37 -22.12
N TYR A 246 -6.99 -0.65 -22.83
CA TYR A 246 -7.63 -1.16 -24.03
C TYR A 246 -6.70 -0.87 -25.22
N PRO A 247 -6.24 -1.91 -25.95
CA PRO A 247 -5.38 -1.70 -27.10
C PRO A 247 -6.14 -0.97 -28.21
N GLU A 248 -5.41 -0.21 -29.02
CA GLU A 248 -5.97 0.44 -30.20
C GLU A 248 -6.38 -0.60 -31.26
N PRO A 249 -7.48 -0.37 -32.02
CA PRO A 249 -7.89 -1.27 -33.10
C PRO A 249 -6.83 -1.40 -34.19
N GLN A 250 -6.61 -2.62 -34.67
CA GLN A 250 -5.71 -2.92 -35.78
C GLN A 250 -6.38 -2.60 -37.13
N VAL A 251 -5.58 -2.38 -38.18
CA VAL A 251 -6.09 -2.13 -39.55
C VAL A 251 -5.73 -3.32 -40.43
N ASP A 252 -6.73 -3.87 -41.11
CA ASP A 252 -6.52 -4.94 -42.09
C ASP A 252 -5.78 -4.40 -43.33
N PRO A 253 -4.70 -5.04 -43.80
CA PRO A 253 -3.91 -4.55 -44.92
C PRO A 253 -4.64 -4.65 -46.27
N GLU A 254 -5.61 -5.55 -46.40
CA GLU A 254 -6.35 -5.78 -47.66
C GLU A 254 -7.58 -4.88 -47.79
N THR A 255 -8.38 -4.78 -46.73
CA THR A 255 -9.66 -4.05 -46.72
C THR A 255 -9.54 -2.63 -46.16
N ASN A 256 -8.42 -2.30 -45.49
CA ASN A 256 -8.22 -1.05 -44.74
C ASN A 256 -9.29 -0.81 -43.66
N TYR A 257 -9.94 -1.87 -43.18
CA TYR A 257 -10.94 -1.79 -42.11
C TYR A 257 -10.29 -1.93 -40.75
N ARG A 258 -10.83 -1.23 -39.76
CA ARG A 258 -10.37 -1.34 -38.39
C ARG A 258 -11.05 -2.54 -37.74
N PHE A 259 -10.28 -3.44 -37.15
CA PHE A 259 -10.83 -4.56 -36.41
C PHE A 259 -10.16 -4.71 -35.04
N ILE A 260 -10.88 -5.33 -34.13
CA ILE A 260 -10.36 -5.71 -32.82
C ILE A 260 -10.91 -7.05 -32.40
N ASP A 261 -10.02 -7.88 -31.85
CA ASP A 261 -10.37 -9.16 -31.24
C ASP A 261 -10.45 -8.98 -29.73
N THR A 262 -11.58 -9.37 -29.15
CA THR A 262 -11.84 -9.26 -27.71
C THR A 262 -12.52 -10.51 -27.19
N PHE A 263 -12.53 -10.66 -25.87
CA PHE A 263 -13.17 -11.79 -25.22
C PHE A 263 -14.05 -11.35 -24.06
N GLY A 264 -15.07 -12.16 -23.77
CA GLY A 264 -15.96 -11.99 -22.64
C GLY A 264 -16.27 -13.34 -22.02
N GLN A 265 -16.33 -13.38 -20.69
CA GLN A 265 -16.68 -14.58 -19.95
C GLN A 265 -17.87 -14.32 -19.04
N LYS A 266 -18.83 -15.24 -19.04
CA LYS A 266 -19.89 -15.29 -18.03
C LYS A 266 -20.13 -16.73 -17.60
N LYS A 267 -19.90 -17.01 -16.31
CA LYS A 267 -19.91 -18.38 -15.78
C LYS A 267 -18.91 -19.23 -16.59
N HIS A 268 -19.37 -20.35 -17.15
CA HIS A 268 -18.59 -21.23 -18.01
C HIS A 268 -18.67 -20.84 -19.50
N ALA A 269 -19.45 -19.80 -19.86
CA ALA A 269 -19.54 -19.31 -21.23
C ALA A 269 -18.35 -18.42 -21.54
N PHE A 270 -17.59 -18.77 -22.58
CA PHE A 270 -16.52 -17.95 -23.12
C PHE A 270 -16.90 -17.53 -24.54
N ALA A 271 -16.83 -16.23 -24.82
CA ALA A 271 -17.13 -15.64 -26.12
C ALA A 271 -15.91 -14.88 -26.61
N GLU A 272 -15.39 -15.28 -27.77
CA GLU A 272 -14.39 -14.56 -28.54
C GLU A 272 -15.11 -13.78 -29.65
N LEU A 273 -14.69 -12.55 -29.86
CA LEU A 273 -15.37 -11.60 -30.72
C LEU A 273 -14.37 -10.87 -31.60
N ARG A 274 -14.59 -10.90 -32.91
CA ARG A 274 -14.01 -9.95 -33.86
C ARG A 274 -15.04 -8.90 -34.22
N MET A 275 -14.72 -7.64 -33.97
CA MET A 275 -15.54 -6.50 -34.37
C MET A 275 -14.81 -5.69 -35.43
N THR A 276 -15.52 -5.34 -36.51
CA THR A 276 -14.97 -4.58 -37.64
C THR A 276 -15.75 -3.28 -37.86
N GLN A 277 -15.03 -2.19 -38.12
CA GLN A 277 -15.56 -0.87 -38.44
C GLN A 277 -14.84 -0.30 -39.67
N PRO A 278 -15.55 0.21 -40.69
CA PRO A 278 -17.01 0.32 -40.82
C PRO A 278 -17.68 -1.03 -41.10
N GLY A 279 -18.96 -1.16 -40.68
CA GLY A 279 -19.76 -2.36 -40.90
C GLY A 279 -21.21 -2.04 -41.29
N THR A 280 -21.96 -3.08 -41.65
CA THR A 280 -23.38 -3.03 -42.04
C THR A 280 -24.34 -3.48 -40.93
N GLY A 281 -23.83 -3.82 -39.75
CA GLY A 281 -24.63 -4.36 -38.64
C GLY A 281 -24.85 -5.87 -38.76
N LYS A 282 -23.97 -6.60 -39.44
CA LYS A 282 -24.04 -8.05 -39.59
C LYS A 282 -23.54 -8.74 -38.33
N PHE A 283 -24.40 -9.56 -37.72
CA PHE A 283 -24.06 -10.39 -36.54
C PHE A 283 -24.04 -11.87 -36.90
N ILE A 284 -22.85 -12.47 -36.82
CA ILE A 284 -22.64 -13.91 -37.01
C ILE A 284 -22.11 -14.50 -35.71
N VAL A 285 -22.75 -15.55 -35.20
CA VAL A 285 -22.35 -16.26 -33.99
C VAL A 285 -22.25 -17.75 -34.31
N ASN A 286 -21.05 -18.34 -34.18
CA ASN A 286 -20.77 -19.73 -34.56
C ASN A 286 -21.34 -20.10 -35.94
N ASP A 287 -21.02 -19.26 -36.94
CA ASP A 287 -21.44 -19.40 -38.35
C ASP A 287 -22.96 -19.34 -38.59
N LYS A 288 -23.75 -18.96 -37.58
CA LYS A 288 -25.20 -18.76 -37.67
C LYS A 288 -25.57 -17.30 -37.50
N ARG A 289 -26.74 -16.91 -38.01
CA ARG A 289 -27.27 -15.55 -37.78
C ARG A 289 -27.65 -15.39 -36.31
N LEU A 290 -27.56 -14.15 -35.80
CA LEU A 290 -27.91 -13.83 -34.42
C LEU A 290 -29.30 -14.34 -34.01
N LEU A 291 -30.31 -14.17 -34.87
CA LEU A 291 -31.69 -14.59 -34.63
C LEU A 291 -31.85 -16.12 -34.55
N GLU A 292 -31.04 -16.87 -35.30
CA GLU A 292 -31.06 -18.33 -35.32
C GLU A 292 -30.34 -18.91 -34.09
N PHE A 293 -29.26 -18.26 -33.65
CA PHE A 293 -28.48 -18.70 -32.50
C PHE A 293 -29.14 -18.32 -31.16
N PHE A 294 -29.73 -17.11 -31.07
CA PHE A 294 -30.44 -16.61 -29.89
C PHE A 294 -31.92 -16.36 -30.21
N PRO A 295 -32.79 -17.39 -30.10
CA PRO A 295 -34.21 -17.24 -30.40
C PRO A 295 -34.92 -16.34 -29.37
N HIS A 296 -34.50 -16.39 -28.09
CA HIS A 296 -35.10 -15.61 -27.01
C HIS A 296 -34.84 -14.11 -27.17
N LEU A 297 -35.87 -13.29 -26.94
CA LEU A 297 -35.78 -11.83 -27.05
C LEU A 297 -34.83 -11.24 -26.00
N GLY A 298 -34.93 -11.67 -24.74
CA GLY A 298 -34.09 -11.14 -23.65
C GLY A 298 -32.59 -11.34 -23.88
N ASP A 299 -32.18 -12.42 -24.54
CA ASP A 299 -30.78 -12.65 -24.90
C ASP A 299 -30.31 -11.64 -25.96
N ARG A 300 -31.16 -11.33 -26.93
CA ARG A 300 -30.88 -10.33 -27.99
C ARG A 300 -30.81 -8.92 -27.43
N GLU A 301 -31.70 -8.56 -26.51
CA GLU A 301 -31.66 -7.26 -25.82
C GLU A 301 -30.33 -7.05 -25.09
N GLN A 302 -29.83 -8.07 -24.38
CA GLN A 302 -28.53 -7.98 -23.70
C GLN A 302 -27.37 -7.74 -24.68
N ILE A 303 -27.40 -8.38 -25.85
CA ILE A 303 -26.36 -8.23 -26.88
C ILE A 303 -26.42 -6.84 -27.53
N MET A 304 -27.63 -6.31 -27.75
CA MET A 304 -27.85 -5.00 -28.37
C MET A 304 -27.55 -3.82 -27.44
N PHE A 305 -27.74 -3.99 -26.13
CA PHE A 305 -27.57 -2.94 -25.12
C PHE A 305 -26.27 -2.13 -25.23
N PRO A 306 -25.06 -2.73 -25.29
CA PRO A 306 -23.81 -1.96 -25.40
C PRO A 306 -23.71 -1.14 -26.71
N LEU A 307 -24.23 -1.67 -27.82
CA LEU A 307 -24.21 -0.98 -29.12
C LEU A 307 -25.16 0.21 -29.15
N GLN A 308 -26.36 0.04 -28.57
CA GLN A 308 -27.33 1.11 -28.44
C GLN A 308 -26.81 2.21 -27.50
N TYR A 309 -26.21 1.83 -26.38
CA TYR A 309 -25.65 2.77 -25.41
C TYR A 309 -24.48 3.58 -25.97
N ALA A 310 -23.63 2.97 -26.79
CA ALA A 310 -22.53 3.65 -27.48
C ALA A 310 -22.94 4.41 -28.75
N GLY A 311 -24.19 4.29 -29.21
CA GLY A 311 -24.66 4.91 -30.47
C GLY A 311 -24.07 4.28 -31.74
N MET A 312 -23.56 3.05 -31.65
CA MET A 312 -22.84 2.33 -32.72
C MET A 312 -23.70 1.24 -33.39
N LEU A 313 -25.02 1.31 -33.20
CA LEU A 313 -25.94 0.33 -33.75
C LEU A 313 -25.98 0.43 -35.29
N GLY A 314 -25.67 -0.67 -35.98
CA GLY A 314 -25.64 -0.72 -37.45
C GLY A 314 -24.35 -0.18 -38.09
N MET A 315 -23.37 0.28 -37.30
CA MET A 315 -22.11 0.82 -37.80
C MET A 315 -20.94 -0.17 -37.76
N VAL A 316 -21.13 -1.31 -37.11
CA VAL A 316 -20.10 -2.33 -36.88
C VAL A 316 -20.60 -3.71 -37.29
N ASP A 317 -19.68 -4.51 -37.81
CA ASP A 317 -19.92 -5.94 -38.08
C ASP A 317 -19.27 -6.78 -37.00
N VAL A 318 -19.95 -7.84 -36.60
CA VAL A 318 -19.62 -8.63 -35.41
C VAL A 318 -19.62 -10.11 -35.77
N VAL A 319 -18.45 -10.73 -35.63
CA VAL A 319 -18.27 -12.18 -35.81
C VAL A 319 -17.81 -12.76 -34.48
N ALA A 320 -18.64 -13.60 -33.87
CA ALA A 320 -18.40 -14.19 -32.56
C ALA A 320 -18.25 -15.71 -32.65
N LYS A 321 -17.30 -16.23 -31.86
CA LYS A 321 -17.17 -17.65 -31.55
C LYS A 321 -17.44 -17.86 -30.07
N ILE A 322 -18.44 -18.65 -29.75
CA ILE A 322 -18.82 -18.96 -28.37
C ILE A 322 -18.55 -20.44 -28.11
N SER A 323 -17.85 -20.74 -27.02
CA SER A 323 -17.61 -22.12 -26.60
C SER A 323 -18.94 -22.85 -26.48
N SER A 324 -19.11 -23.91 -27.29
CA SER A 324 -20.37 -24.60 -27.48
C SER A 324 -20.57 -25.73 -26.47
N ASP A 325 -20.11 -25.56 -25.23
CA ASP A 325 -20.27 -26.61 -24.24
C ASP A 325 -21.75 -26.75 -23.85
N THR A 326 -22.18 -28.01 -23.72
CA THR A 326 -23.58 -28.41 -23.51
C THR A 326 -24.09 -27.94 -22.14
N GLU A 327 -23.19 -27.74 -21.19
CA GLU A 327 -23.50 -27.33 -19.82
C GLU A 327 -23.76 -25.81 -19.66
N THR A 328 -23.56 -25.03 -20.73
CA THR A 328 -23.68 -23.57 -20.67
C THR A 328 -25.04 -23.06 -21.16
N GLY A 329 -25.80 -22.42 -20.27
CA GLY A 329 -27.13 -21.87 -20.59
C GLY A 329 -27.10 -20.65 -21.53
N HIS A 330 -28.16 -20.50 -22.35
CA HIS A 330 -28.29 -19.47 -23.40
C HIS A 330 -28.06 -18.04 -22.90
N SER A 331 -28.67 -17.66 -21.78
CA SER A 331 -28.47 -16.32 -21.18
C SER A 331 -27.02 -16.06 -20.73
N SER A 332 -26.27 -17.11 -20.36
CA SER A 332 -24.85 -16.92 -20.01
C SER A 332 -24.01 -16.67 -21.27
N LYS A 333 -24.35 -17.32 -22.39
CA LYS A 333 -23.72 -17.08 -23.70
C LYS A 333 -23.97 -15.65 -24.19
N ALA A 334 -25.22 -15.17 -24.09
CA ALA A 334 -25.58 -13.80 -24.46
C ALA A 334 -24.84 -12.74 -23.63
N ASN A 335 -24.75 -12.94 -22.31
CA ASN A 335 -24.05 -12.01 -21.42
C ASN A 335 -22.52 -12.04 -21.59
N ALA A 336 -21.94 -13.19 -21.92
CA ALA A 336 -20.52 -13.28 -22.29
C ALA A 336 -20.23 -12.48 -23.57
N LEU A 337 -21.09 -12.63 -24.58
CA LEU A 337 -21.00 -11.86 -25.82
C LEU A 337 -21.20 -10.36 -25.59
N ARG A 338 -22.15 -9.97 -24.72
CA ARG A 338 -22.36 -8.58 -24.31
C ARG A 338 -21.08 -7.95 -23.75
N LEU A 339 -20.35 -8.65 -22.88
CA LEU A 339 -19.09 -8.17 -22.31
C LEU A 339 -18.01 -8.04 -23.38
N ALA A 340 -17.89 -9.01 -24.29
CA ALA A 340 -16.94 -8.93 -25.40
C ALA A 340 -17.21 -7.70 -26.30
N ILE A 341 -18.48 -7.49 -26.66
CA ILE A 341 -18.91 -6.32 -27.46
C ILE A 341 -18.57 -5.02 -26.73
N ALA A 342 -18.86 -4.91 -25.43
CA ALA A 342 -18.55 -3.72 -24.66
C ALA A 342 -17.03 -3.42 -24.63
N ARG A 343 -16.19 -4.45 -24.47
CA ARG A 343 -14.73 -4.32 -24.50
C ARG A 343 -14.22 -3.88 -25.87
N ALA A 344 -14.76 -4.44 -26.95
CA ALA A 344 -14.43 -4.01 -28.30
C ALA A 344 -14.82 -2.54 -28.56
N LEU A 345 -16.01 -2.12 -28.10
CA LEU A 345 -16.43 -0.72 -28.22
C LEU A 345 -15.54 0.23 -27.42
N ALA A 346 -15.03 -0.19 -26.27
CA ALA A 346 -14.07 0.60 -25.48
C ALA A 346 -12.75 0.82 -26.24
N CYS A 347 -12.30 -0.13 -27.06
CA CYS A 347 -11.15 0.05 -27.96
C CYS A 347 -11.43 1.06 -29.08
N PHE A 348 -12.63 1.04 -29.68
CA PHE A 348 -12.98 1.96 -30.77
C PHE A 348 -13.28 3.39 -30.31
N LEU A 349 -13.78 3.56 -29.08
CA LEU A 349 -14.18 4.85 -28.51
C LEU A 349 -13.40 5.15 -27.21
N PRO A 350 -12.10 5.50 -27.30
CA PRO A 350 -11.30 5.79 -26.11
C PRO A 350 -11.73 7.10 -25.42
N GLY A 351 -11.46 7.18 -24.12
CA GLY A 351 -11.68 8.39 -23.31
C GLY A 351 -13.10 8.54 -22.74
N ASP A 352 -13.52 9.79 -22.53
CA ASP A 352 -14.76 10.14 -21.82
C ASP A 352 -16.03 9.79 -22.59
N GLN A 353 -15.97 9.75 -23.92
CA GLN A 353 -17.16 9.55 -24.75
C GLN A 353 -17.57 8.07 -24.88
N GLY A 354 -16.64 7.13 -24.72
CA GLY A 354 -16.91 5.70 -24.82
C GLY A 354 -16.57 4.96 -23.54
N PHE A 355 -15.27 4.75 -23.27
CA PHE A 355 -14.78 3.95 -22.14
C PHE A 355 -15.41 4.34 -20.79
N ASN A 356 -15.34 5.62 -20.39
CA ASN A 356 -15.83 6.03 -19.07
C ASN A 356 -17.37 5.88 -18.95
N ARG A 357 -18.12 6.09 -20.04
CA ARG A 357 -19.57 5.86 -20.06
C ARG A 357 -19.91 4.38 -19.95
N LEU A 358 -19.25 3.53 -20.73
CA LEU A 358 -19.45 2.07 -20.69
C LEU A 358 -19.07 1.50 -19.31
N ARG A 359 -18.00 2.02 -18.70
CA ARG A 359 -17.59 1.69 -17.34
C ARG A 359 -18.64 2.10 -16.32
N ALA A 360 -19.14 3.33 -16.37
CA ALA A 360 -20.17 3.83 -15.47
C ALA A 360 -21.49 3.05 -15.59
N ALA A 361 -21.83 2.59 -16.80
CA ALA A 361 -22.98 1.73 -17.04
C ALA A 361 -22.80 0.26 -16.58
N GLY A 362 -21.61 -0.12 -16.08
CA GLY A 362 -21.32 -1.48 -15.64
C GLY A 362 -21.20 -2.50 -16.78
N LEU A 363 -20.96 -2.05 -18.01
CA LEU A 363 -20.86 -2.92 -19.19
C LEU A 363 -19.50 -3.59 -19.33
N LEU A 364 -18.44 -2.95 -18.83
CA LEU A 364 -17.07 -3.46 -18.85
C LEU A 364 -16.74 -4.35 -17.64
N THR A 365 -17.57 -4.31 -16.60
CA THR A 365 -17.38 -5.11 -15.38
C THR A 365 -17.75 -6.56 -15.64
N GLN A 366 -16.82 -7.47 -15.36
CA GLN A 366 -17.09 -8.89 -15.40
C GLN A 366 -18.01 -9.31 -14.24
N ASP A 367 -19.08 -10.05 -14.52
CA ASP A 367 -20.01 -10.53 -13.49
C ASP A 367 -19.50 -11.85 -12.90
N ASP A 368 -18.84 -11.75 -11.74
CA ASP A 368 -18.21 -12.84 -10.99
C ASP A 368 -19.20 -13.75 -10.23
N ARG A 369 -20.51 -13.64 -10.48
CA ARG A 369 -21.49 -14.56 -9.88
C ARG A 369 -21.45 -15.92 -10.59
N PHE A 370 -20.97 -16.93 -9.85
CA PHE A 370 -20.96 -18.35 -10.22
C PHE A 370 -21.89 -19.19 -9.33
N SER A 371 -22.26 -20.39 -9.78
CA SER A 371 -23.01 -21.33 -8.94
C SER A 371 -22.13 -21.79 -7.78
N GLU A 372 -22.59 -21.53 -6.57
CA GLU A 372 -21.84 -21.93 -5.38
C GLU A 372 -21.91 -23.45 -5.15
N ARG A 373 -20.79 -24.05 -4.72
CA ARG A 373 -20.75 -25.48 -4.42
C ARG A 373 -21.72 -25.87 -3.29
N LYS A 374 -22.23 -27.11 -3.36
CA LYS A 374 -22.93 -27.78 -2.25
C LYS A 374 -21.96 -28.04 -1.10
N LYS A 375 -22.43 -27.88 0.14
CA LYS A 375 -21.67 -28.23 1.34
C LYS A 375 -22.11 -29.62 1.84
N PRO A 376 -21.19 -30.45 2.35
CA PRO A 376 -21.58 -31.69 3.00
C PRO A 376 -22.55 -31.40 4.14
N GLY A 377 -23.55 -32.27 4.35
CA GLY A 377 -24.61 -32.08 5.35
C GLY A 377 -25.71 -31.07 4.98
N GLN A 378 -25.64 -30.40 3.83
CA GLN A 378 -26.70 -29.51 3.33
C GLN A 378 -27.44 -30.10 2.13
N LYS A 379 -28.73 -29.71 1.94
CA LYS A 379 -29.53 -30.18 0.79
C LYS A 379 -29.06 -29.55 -0.54
N LYS A 380 -28.70 -28.26 -0.52
CA LYS A 380 -28.09 -27.52 -1.65
C LYS A 380 -26.96 -26.62 -1.15
N ALA A 381 -26.50 -25.65 -1.94
CA ALA A 381 -25.45 -24.71 -1.56
C ALA A 381 -25.77 -23.90 -0.28
N ARG A 382 -27.02 -23.47 -0.09
CA ARG A 382 -27.45 -22.72 1.12
C ARG A 382 -28.65 -23.35 1.83
N LYS A 383 -29.40 -24.23 1.15
CA LYS A 383 -30.60 -24.89 1.71
C LYS A 383 -30.18 -25.93 2.74
N LYS A 384 -30.49 -25.66 4.00
CA LYS A 384 -30.30 -26.61 5.11
C LYS A 384 -31.36 -27.73 5.06
N PRO A 385 -31.07 -28.92 5.61
CA PRO A 385 -32.11 -29.91 5.88
C PRO A 385 -33.16 -29.33 6.83
N ILE A 386 -34.34 -29.96 6.86
CA ILE A 386 -35.39 -29.57 7.81
C ILE A 386 -34.86 -29.94 9.19
N TRP A 387 -34.72 -28.95 10.06
CA TRP A 387 -34.33 -29.17 11.44
C TRP A 387 -35.54 -29.75 12.20
N LYS A 388 -35.37 -30.91 12.82
CA LYS A 388 -36.36 -31.49 13.74
C LYS A 388 -35.95 -31.10 15.16
N ALA A 389 -36.83 -30.39 15.85
CA ALA A 389 -36.54 -29.87 17.20
C ALA A 389 -36.76 -30.90 18.32
N ARG A 390 -37.54 -31.95 18.05
CA ARG A 390 -37.97 -32.98 19.02
C ARG A 390 -37.36 -34.32 18.67
#